data_AF-A0A6C0BAM8-F1
#
_entry.id   AF-A0A6C0BAM8-F1
#
_cell.length_a   1.000
_cell.length_b   1.000
_cell.length_c   1.000
_cell.angle_alpha   90.00
_cell.angle_beta   90.00
_cell.angle_gamma   90.00
#
_symmetry.space_group_name_H-M   'P 1'
#
loop_
_entity.id
_entity.type
_entity.pdbx_description
1 polymer ?
#
loop_
_entity_poly.entity_id
_entity_poly.type
_entity_poly.pdbx_seq_one_letter_code
_entity_poly.pdbx_strand_id
1 'polypeptide(L)'
;MTSINFSSYYPLSTYAILAQTSITSGGTAGTLINASATSLDPPFYGVYPGTSITGTFTGVGVTGSTASSTLAITQLGTTSDTTSATLIGAIKSLTNIIPFTTIPVGGFSSINAGQAVAYKYTGAGALVLNTAVTFKGPGQIAIYTDPAAVIPKNIIFDTGFVATRTSINREDIFWYTPVTIEDSGVNLRMPGIYIAGTGITLTTSTTLGGNLYSLANVILIDNTITPLTLCFLKGTKILTENGYVNVEDLKVGDTVVSYGSIIDNSDVQFSKMIQSKPITWISKFFAEGDASDLPVCFKAGSLGENLPLNDLFVSPGHRMILDEKMVVAGSIVNGETIVQEDTNETIEYYHFELDCHSVIMAEGVLTETFLDFSESKRTFQK
;
A
#
# COMPACT_ATOMS: atom_id res chain seq x y z
N MET A 1 -11.11 2.91 -29.01
CA MET A 1 -10.65 2.05 -27.91
C MET A 1 -9.14 1.93 -28.02
N THR A 2 -8.42 2.88 -27.47
CA THR A 2 -6.96 2.82 -27.38
C THR A 2 -6.62 2.04 -26.11
N SER A 3 -6.16 0.80 -26.28
CA SER A 3 -5.59 0.01 -25.20
C SER A 3 -4.38 0.76 -24.64
N ILE A 4 -4.43 1.09 -23.35
CA ILE A 4 -3.30 1.69 -22.65
C ILE A 4 -2.28 0.59 -22.40
N ASN A 5 -1.04 0.86 -22.79
CA ASN A 5 0.09 -0.04 -22.62
C ASN A 5 0.65 0.14 -21.19
N PHE A 6 0.52 -0.88 -20.34
CA PHE A 6 0.91 -0.84 -18.93
C PHE A 6 2.43 -0.93 -18.68
N SER A 7 3.26 -0.90 -19.73
CA SER A 7 4.73 -1.10 -19.68
C SER A 7 5.57 0.08 -19.16
N SER A 8 5.01 1.06 -18.45
CA SER A 8 5.73 2.30 -18.10
C SER A 8 5.36 2.97 -16.77
N TYR A 9 5.17 2.20 -15.70
CA TYR A 9 4.87 2.73 -14.36
C TYR A 9 6.07 2.58 -13.37
N TYR A 10 6.08 3.38 -12.31
CA TYR A 10 7.06 3.51 -11.21
C TYR A 10 6.17 3.73 -9.95
N PRO A 11 6.65 3.43 -8.74
CA PRO A 11 5.77 3.30 -7.57
C PRO A 11 5.39 4.62 -6.95
N LEU A 12 4.10 4.76 -6.67
CA LEU A 12 3.64 5.69 -5.66
C LEU A 12 3.94 5.16 -4.24
N SER A 13 4.04 3.83 -4.05
CA SER A 13 4.22 3.16 -2.74
C SER A 13 5.54 3.44 -2.04
N THR A 14 6.56 3.92 -2.76
CA THR A 14 7.84 4.37 -2.20
C THR A 14 7.67 5.56 -1.26
N TYR A 15 6.66 6.40 -1.51
CA TYR A 15 6.41 7.60 -0.74
C TYR A 15 5.18 7.40 0.16
N ALA A 16 5.34 7.62 1.46
CA ALA A 16 4.22 7.80 2.38
C ALA A 16 3.40 9.04 2.00
N ILE A 17 4.09 10.10 1.54
CA ILE A 17 3.47 11.34 1.09
C ILE A 17 4.15 11.81 -0.20
N LEU A 18 3.39 11.94 -1.28
CA LEU A 18 3.88 12.52 -2.54
C LEU A 18 3.01 13.71 -2.92
N ALA A 19 3.63 14.83 -3.24
CA ALA A 19 2.92 16.02 -3.69
C ALA A 19 3.63 16.64 -4.89
N GLN A 20 2.93 17.05 -5.94
CA GLN A 20 3.59 17.71 -7.06
C GLN A 20 4.12 19.10 -6.68
N THR A 21 3.41 19.86 -5.85
CA THR A 21 3.74 21.29 -5.61
C THR A 21 4.32 21.57 -4.24
N SER A 22 3.78 21.05 -3.14
CA SER A 22 4.39 21.27 -1.82
C SER A 22 3.89 20.28 -0.80
N ILE A 23 4.72 20.03 0.21
CA ILE A 23 4.32 19.34 1.43
C ILE A 23 4.62 20.28 2.60
N THR A 24 3.61 20.55 3.42
CA THR A 24 3.74 21.37 4.62
C THR A 24 3.26 20.58 5.82
N SER A 25 4.14 20.41 6.79
CA SER A 25 3.83 19.92 8.12
C SER A 25 3.78 21.08 9.12
N GLY A 26 2.74 21.16 9.93
CA GLY A 26 2.54 22.17 10.95
C GLY A 26 2.03 21.57 12.27
N GLY A 27 1.68 22.45 13.20
CA GLY A 27 1.23 22.05 14.54
C GLY A 27 2.36 21.97 15.56
N THR A 28 2.01 21.57 16.78
CA THR A 28 2.96 21.54 17.92
C THR A 28 3.82 20.28 17.90
N ALA A 29 3.26 19.15 17.48
CA ALA A 29 3.92 17.87 17.34
C ALA A 29 4.48 17.64 15.92
N GLY A 30 3.95 18.36 14.92
CA GLY A 30 4.33 18.16 13.52
C GLY A 30 3.73 16.86 12.97
N THR A 31 4.31 16.33 11.89
CA THR A 31 3.84 15.09 11.28
C THR A 31 4.74 13.94 11.73
N LEU A 32 4.16 12.95 12.41
CA LEU A 32 4.82 11.68 12.67
C LEU A 32 4.63 10.77 11.47
N ILE A 33 5.71 10.40 10.81
CA ILE A 33 5.70 9.30 9.83
C ILE A 33 6.20 8.08 10.59
N ASN A 34 5.25 7.26 11.04
CA ASN A 34 5.55 5.99 11.68
C ASN A 34 5.88 4.97 10.57
N ALA A 35 7.02 5.20 9.94
CA ALA A 35 7.68 4.32 9.02
C ALA A 35 8.99 3.86 9.65
N SER A 36 9.56 2.82 9.07
CA SER A 36 10.77 2.22 9.57
C SER A 36 11.76 2.06 8.44
N ALA A 37 12.83 2.84 8.52
CA ALA A 37 14.02 2.50 7.80
C ALA A 37 15.23 2.95 8.56
N THR A 38 16.19 2.05 8.73
CA THR A 38 17.51 2.43 9.17
C THR A 38 18.42 2.49 7.96
N SER A 39 18.43 3.66 7.32
CA SER A 39 19.60 4.31 6.73
C SER A 39 20.03 4.12 5.26
N LEU A 40 19.24 3.52 4.35
CA LEU A 40 19.60 3.53 2.90
C LEU A 40 18.41 3.72 1.92
N ASP A 41 17.29 4.25 2.38
CA ASP A 41 16.01 4.27 1.63
C ASP A 41 15.83 5.44 0.66
N PRO A 42 14.94 5.28 -0.35
CA PRO A 42 14.30 6.42 -0.98
C PRO A 42 13.49 7.24 0.05
N PRO A 43 13.19 8.52 -0.26
CA PRO A 43 12.57 9.41 0.71
C PRO A 43 11.11 9.01 1.00
N PHE A 44 10.71 9.02 2.27
CA PHE A 44 9.31 8.75 2.67
C PHE A 44 8.33 9.84 2.23
N TYR A 45 8.84 11.04 1.92
CA TYR A 45 8.02 12.07 1.31
C TYR A 45 8.78 12.86 0.25
N GLY A 46 8.08 13.29 -0.79
CA GLY A 46 8.73 13.90 -1.93
C GLY A 46 7.86 14.89 -2.69
N VAL A 47 8.55 15.83 -3.34
CA VAL A 47 7.94 16.86 -4.20
C VAL A 47 8.73 17.10 -5.47
N TYR A 48 8.12 17.68 -6.51
CA TYR A 48 8.79 17.88 -7.80
C TYR A 48 10.04 18.79 -7.67
N PRO A 49 11.07 18.65 -8.52
CA PRO A 49 12.23 19.54 -8.48
C PRO A 49 11.84 21.02 -8.57
N GLY A 50 12.46 21.85 -7.71
CA GLY A 50 12.19 23.29 -7.65
C GLY A 50 10.97 23.67 -6.80
N THR A 51 10.36 22.71 -6.12
CA THR A 51 9.25 22.93 -5.19
C THR A 51 9.67 22.74 -3.73
N SER A 52 8.75 22.93 -2.77
CA SER A 52 9.09 23.06 -1.35
C SER A 52 8.53 21.95 -0.46
N ILE A 53 9.36 21.53 0.51
CA ILE A 53 8.92 20.78 1.68
C ILE A 53 9.25 21.62 2.91
N THR A 54 8.27 21.84 3.78
CA THR A 54 8.40 22.70 4.95
C THR A 54 7.77 22.05 6.18
N GLY A 55 8.28 22.41 7.36
CA GLY A 55 7.75 21.92 8.63
C GLY A 55 8.56 20.82 9.30
N THR A 56 8.00 20.30 10.39
CA THR A 56 8.63 19.26 11.21
C THR A 56 8.06 17.88 10.86
N PHE A 57 8.94 16.95 10.49
CA PHE A 57 8.61 15.55 10.30
C PHE A 57 9.45 14.72 11.26
N THR A 58 8.84 13.74 11.92
CA THR A 58 9.50 12.86 12.89
C THR A 58 9.22 11.40 12.56
N GLY A 59 10.09 10.49 13.00
CA GLY A 59 10.01 9.04 12.74
C GLY A 59 11.35 8.42 12.33
N VAL A 60 11.43 7.10 12.25
CA VAL A 60 12.67 6.38 11.93
C VAL A 60 12.87 6.33 10.41
N GLY A 61 14.03 6.80 9.92
CA GLY A 61 14.34 6.78 8.48
C GLY A 61 13.67 7.88 7.65
N VAL A 62 12.94 8.77 8.31
CA VAL A 62 12.17 9.84 7.68
C VAL A 62 13.12 10.80 6.94
N THR A 63 13.06 10.75 5.61
CA THR A 63 13.84 11.62 4.72
C THR A 63 12.94 12.20 3.64
N GLY A 64 13.19 13.46 3.28
CA GLY A 64 12.49 14.16 2.21
C GLY A 64 13.36 14.33 0.96
N SER A 65 12.76 14.39 -0.22
CA SER A 65 13.49 14.76 -1.45
C SER A 65 12.67 15.59 -2.43
N THR A 66 13.35 16.55 -3.06
CA THR A 66 12.85 17.29 -4.21
C THR A 66 13.35 16.72 -5.54
N ALA A 67 14.40 15.89 -5.54
CA ALA A 67 15.08 15.44 -6.76
C ALA A 67 14.67 14.02 -7.19
N SER A 68 14.24 13.18 -6.25
CA SER A 68 14.02 11.73 -6.43
C SER A 68 12.56 11.35 -6.76
N SER A 69 11.66 12.32 -6.82
CA SER A 69 10.19 12.14 -6.86
C SER A 69 9.58 12.35 -8.26
N THR A 70 10.35 12.91 -9.21
CA THR A 70 9.89 13.33 -10.54
C THR A 70 9.12 12.24 -11.29
N LEU A 71 9.65 11.00 -11.29
CA LEU A 71 9.02 9.87 -11.98
C LEU A 71 7.69 9.48 -11.33
N ALA A 72 7.67 9.37 -9.99
CA ALA A 72 6.46 9.03 -9.23
C ALA A 72 5.36 10.08 -9.41
N ILE A 73 5.72 11.38 -9.42
CA ILE A 73 4.77 12.48 -9.62
C ILE A 73 4.22 12.50 -11.04
N THR A 74 5.07 12.28 -12.05
CA THR A 74 4.63 12.22 -13.45
C THR A 74 3.56 11.13 -13.64
N GLN A 75 3.69 10.02 -12.92
CA GLN A 75 2.74 8.91 -12.98
C GLN A 75 1.50 9.15 -12.12
N LEU A 76 1.61 9.85 -11.00
CA LEU A 76 0.44 10.37 -10.33
C LEU A 76 -0.40 11.22 -11.30
N GLY A 77 0.25 12.04 -12.13
CA GLY A 77 -0.38 12.86 -13.16
C GLY A 77 -1.22 12.05 -14.13
N THR A 78 -0.67 10.93 -14.62
CA THR A 78 -1.41 10.05 -15.55
C THR A 78 -2.59 9.35 -14.88
N THR A 79 -2.49 8.99 -13.60
CA THR A 79 -3.59 8.34 -12.86
C THR A 79 -4.76 9.27 -12.57
N SER A 80 -4.51 10.58 -12.49
CA SER A 80 -5.51 11.57 -12.06
C SER A 80 -6.21 12.29 -13.22
N ASP A 81 -5.70 12.21 -14.45
CA ASP A 81 -6.23 12.88 -15.65
C ASP A 81 -7.28 12.07 -16.45
N THR A 82 -7.63 10.84 -16.05
CA THR A 82 -8.45 9.94 -16.90
C THR A 82 -9.90 9.76 -16.45
N THR A 83 -10.80 9.74 -17.43
CA THR A 83 -12.25 9.58 -17.25
C THR A 83 -12.61 8.13 -16.91
N SER A 84 -12.86 7.86 -15.62
CA SER A 84 -13.56 6.68 -15.04
C SER A 84 -13.03 5.26 -15.33
N ALA A 85 -12.17 5.01 -16.32
CA ALA A 85 -11.68 3.68 -16.67
C ALA A 85 -10.20 3.43 -16.30
N THR A 86 -9.46 4.50 -15.95
CA THR A 86 -8.02 4.43 -15.60
C THR A 86 -7.69 5.02 -14.24
N LEU A 87 -8.73 5.49 -13.53
CA LEU A 87 -8.65 6.12 -12.21
C LEU A 87 -7.87 5.27 -11.19
N ILE A 88 -7.79 3.96 -11.46
CA ILE A 88 -6.91 3.09 -10.71
C ILE A 88 -6.23 2.12 -11.67
N GLY A 89 -5.12 2.54 -12.27
CA GLY A 89 -4.14 1.59 -12.84
C GLY A 89 -3.69 0.52 -11.81
N ALA A 90 -3.98 0.73 -10.52
CA ALA A 90 -3.80 -0.23 -9.43
C ALA A 90 -5.04 -1.10 -9.08
N ILE A 91 -6.24 -0.83 -9.62
CA ILE A 91 -7.40 -1.71 -9.41
C ILE A 91 -7.55 -2.68 -10.55
N LYS A 92 -7.39 -3.96 -10.22
CA LYS A 92 -7.52 -5.06 -11.17
C LYS A 92 -8.94 -5.04 -11.73
N SER A 93 -9.06 -4.96 -13.06
CA SER A 93 -10.29 -5.19 -13.83
C SER A 93 -11.57 -4.74 -13.11
N LEU A 94 -11.95 -3.48 -13.27
CA LEU A 94 -13.20 -2.92 -12.73
C LEU A 94 -14.39 -3.74 -13.25
N THR A 95 -14.87 -4.69 -12.45
CA THR A 95 -16.02 -5.53 -12.84
C THR A 95 -17.34 -4.88 -12.43
N ASN A 96 -17.36 -4.06 -11.38
CA ASN A 96 -18.57 -3.45 -10.84
C ASN A 96 -18.37 -1.98 -10.42
N ILE A 97 -19.01 -1.06 -11.14
CA ILE A 97 -19.10 0.37 -10.76
C ILE A 97 -20.51 0.65 -10.24
N ILE A 98 -20.61 1.11 -8.99
CA ILE A 98 -21.87 1.36 -8.28
C ILE A 98 -22.02 2.87 -8.06
N PRO A 99 -23.01 3.53 -8.70
CA PRO A 99 -23.27 4.95 -8.47
C PRO A 99 -24.02 5.18 -7.15
N PHE A 100 -23.72 6.27 -6.44
CA PHE A 100 -24.43 6.69 -5.23
C PHE A 100 -24.48 8.22 -5.09
N THR A 101 -25.59 8.76 -4.58
CA THR A 101 -25.84 10.22 -4.46
C THR A 101 -25.81 10.73 -3.03
N THR A 102 -26.14 9.88 -2.07
CA THR A 102 -25.92 10.05 -0.63
C THR A 102 -25.17 8.81 -0.16
N ILE A 103 -24.43 8.90 0.94
CA ILE A 103 -23.94 7.69 1.60
C ILE A 103 -25.18 6.78 1.80
N PRO A 104 -25.16 5.52 1.35
CA PRO A 104 -26.31 4.64 1.44
C PRO A 104 -26.92 4.63 2.86
N VAL A 105 -28.24 4.54 2.98
CA VAL A 105 -28.91 4.52 4.29
C VAL A 105 -28.40 3.31 5.09
N GLY A 106 -27.75 3.58 6.22
CA GLY A 106 -26.87 2.64 6.93
C GLY A 106 -25.39 3.06 6.95
N GLY A 107 -25.02 4.15 6.29
CA GLY A 107 -23.61 4.45 6.03
C GLY A 107 -23.03 3.47 5.00
N PHE A 108 -21.72 3.48 4.80
CA PHE A 108 -21.05 2.26 4.37
C PHE A 108 -20.97 1.28 5.58
N SER A 109 -22.08 0.97 6.27
CA SER A 109 -22.09 0.10 7.47
C SER A 109 -21.21 -1.13 7.27
N SER A 110 -21.28 -1.71 6.07
CA SER A 110 -20.16 -2.48 5.53
C SER A 110 -20.09 -2.44 4.00
N ILE A 111 -18.87 -2.40 3.46
CA ILE A 111 -18.58 -2.68 2.05
C ILE A 111 -17.94 -4.06 1.97
N ASN A 112 -18.48 -4.96 1.15
CA ASN A 112 -17.87 -6.27 0.91
C ASN A 112 -17.35 -6.35 -0.53
N ALA A 113 -16.05 -6.57 -0.68
CA ALA A 113 -15.37 -6.75 -1.94
C ALA A 113 -14.87 -8.21 -2.04
N GLY A 114 -15.69 -9.08 -2.62
CA GLY A 114 -15.22 -10.42 -3.03
C GLY A 114 -14.26 -10.39 -4.23
N GLN A 115 -14.29 -9.29 -4.99
CA GLN A 115 -13.44 -8.89 -6.12
C GLN A 115 -13.35 -7.36 -6.11
N ALA A 116 -12.67 -6.75 -7.09
CA ALA A 116 -12.61 -5.30 -7.24
C ALA A 116 -14.00 -4.64 -7.44
N VAL A 117 -14.32 -3.62 -6.62
CA VAL A 117 -15.54 -2.83 -6.68
C VAL A 117 -15.22 -1.33 -6.61
N ALA A 118 -15.94 -0.51 -7.36
CA ALA A 118 -15.81 0.94 -7.32
C ALA A 118 -17.16 1.62 -7.02
N TYR A 119 -17.14 2.55 -6.09
CA TYR A 119 -18.26 3.39 -5.70
C TYR A 119 -18.06 4.79 -6.27
N LYS A 120 -18.94 5.19 -7.19
CA LYS A 120 -18.93 6.50 -7.82
C LYS A 120 -19.91 7.45 -7.14
N TYR A 121 -19.42 8.48 -6.49
CA TYR A 121 -20.25 9.53 -5.94
C TYR A 121 -20.75 10.49 -7.02
N THR A 122 -22.06 10.69 -7.09
CA THR A 122 -22.77 11.52 -8.08
C THR A 122 -23.63 12.62 -7.45
N GLY A 123 -23.46 12.88 -6.15
CA GLY A 123 -24.20 13.93 -5.43
C GLY A 123 -23.78 15.36 -5.79
N ALA A 124 -24.63 16.33 -5.45
CA ALA A 124 -24.46 17.73 -5.84
C ALA A 124 -23.41 18.51 -5.01
N GLY A 125 -23.12 18.08 -3.78
CA GLY A 125 -22.15 18.70 -2.87
C GLY A 125 -20.90 17.85 -2.65
N ALA A 126 -20.04 18.22 -1.70
CA ALA A 126 -18.93 17.36 -1.28
C ALA A 126 -19.43 16.00 -0.78
N LEU A 127 -18.62 14.95 -0.93
CA LEU A 127 -18.85 13.68 -0.26
C LEU A 127 -18.37 13.82 1.19
N VAL A 128 -19.30 13.97 2.13
CA VAL A 128 -19.00 14.11 3.56
C VAL A 128 -19.23 12.79 4.27
N LEU A 129 -18.17 12.19 4.81
CA LEU A 129 -18.18 10.93 5.55
C LEU A 129 -18.15 11.22 7.06
N ASN A 130 -19.25 10.91 7.75
CA ASN A 130 -19.45 11.24 9.16
C ASN A 130 -20.05 10.07 9.96
N THR A 131 -19.90 8.84 9.45
CA THR A 131 -20.44 7.63 10.05
C THR A 131 -19.41 6.50 10.02
N ALA A 132 -19.59 5.50 10.89
CA ALA A 132 -18.74 4.32 10.92
C ALA A 132 -18.91 3.44 9.67
N VAL A 133 -17.80 2.88 9.21
CA VAL A 133 -17.68 2.07 7.99
C VAL A 133 -16.87 0.80 8.27
N THR A 134 -17.32 -0.33 7.76
CA THR A 134 -16.55 -1.60 7.79
C THR A 134 -16.17 -2.05 6.39
N PHE A 135 -14.89 -2.04 6.06
CA PHE A 135 -14.39 -2.60 4.80
C PHE A 135 -14.14 -4.11 4.95
N LYS A 136 -14.61 -4.92 3.99
CA LYS A 136 -14.54 -6.38 4.05
C LYS A 136 -14.12 -7.01 2.73
N GLY A 137 -13.44 -8.15 2.84
CA GLY A 137 -13.20 -9.08 1.72
C GLY A 137 -11.85 -8.91 1.01
N PRO A 138 -11.43 -9.92 0.24
CA PRO A 138 -10.07 -9.98 -0.35
C PRO A 138 -9.89 -9.10 -1.59
N GLY A 139 -10.94 -8.42 -2.06
CA GLY A 139 -10.91 -7.57 -3.24
C GLY A 139 -10.59 -6.11 -2.93
N GLN A 140 -10.47 -5.32 -4.00
CA GLN A 140 -10.19 -3.88 -3.91
C GLN A 140 -11.48 -3.05 -3.86
N ILE A 141 -11.43 -1.94 -3.15
CA ILE A 141 -12.52 -0.98 -3.00
C ILE A 141 -12.01 0.39 -3.43
N ALA A 142 -12.61 0.98 -4.46
CA ALA A 142 -12.45 2.40 -4.77
C ALA A 142 -13.69 3.18 -4.35
N ILE A 143 -13.50 4.31 -3.68
CA ILE A 143 -14.53 5.31 -3.46
C ILE A 143 -14.03 6.59 -4.10
N TYR A 144 -14.80 7.12 -5.05
CA TYR A 144 -14.35 8.25 -5.83
C TYR A 144 -15.47 9.23 -6.18
N THR A 145 -15.11 10.50 -6.34
CA THR A 145 -16.00 11.54 -6.89
C THR A 145 -15.81 11.65 -8.39
N ASP A 146 -16.90 11.94 -9.13
CA ASP A 146 -16.89 11.92 -10.59
C ASP A 146 -15.85 12.90 -11.19
N PRO A 147 -14.77 12.40 -11.82
CA PRO A 147 -13.76 13.26 -12.45
C PRO A 147 -14.31 14.04 -13.65
N ALA A 148 -15.42 13.58 -14.25
CA ALA A 148 -16.06 14.24 -15.37
C ALA A 148 -17.17 15.22 -14.93
N ALA A 149 -17.38 15.41 -13.63
CA ALA A 149 -18.38 16.37 -13.15
C ALA A 149 -18.00 17.80 -13.56
N VAL A 150 -18.99 18.57 -14.02
CA VAL A 150 -18.84 20.00 -14.35
C VAL A 150 -18.27 20.79 -13.17
N ILE A 151 -18.66 20.41 -11.95
CA ILE A 151 -18.09 20.91 -10.70
C ILE A 151 -17.59 19.68 -9.94
N PRO A 152 -16.27 19.43 -9.92
CA PRO A 152 -15.72 18.30 -9.19
C PRO A 152 -15.91 18.45 -7.67
N LYS A 153 -15.93 17.32 -6.94
CA LYS A 153 -16.40 17.28 -5.54
C LYS A 153 -15.31 16.83 -4.58
N ASN A 154 -15.20 17.53 -3.46
CA ASN A 154 -14.30 17.19 -2.36
C ASN A 154 -14.74 15.89 -1.69
N ILE A 155 -13.80 15.21 -1.05
CA ILE A 155 -14.07 14.19 -0.03
C ILE A 155 -13.69 14.78 1.32
N ILE A 156 -14.63 14.75 2.27
CA ILE A 156 -14.46 15.32 3.60
C ILE A 156 -14.71 14.22 4.63
N PHE A 157 -13.72 13.96 5.48
CA PHE A 157 -13.85 13.07 6.64
C PHE A 157 -14.20 13.90 7.87
N ASP A 158 -15.39 13.72 8.40
CA ASP A 158 -15.96 14.52 9.48
C ASP A 158 -16.13 13.68 10.75
N THR A 159 -16.47 14.35 11.84
CA THR A 159 -16.73 13.79 13.15
C THR A 159 -17.71 12.63 13.05
N GLY A 160 -17.34 11.49 13.61
CA GLY A 160 -18.12 10.26 13.57
C GLY A 160 -17.68 9.27 12.48
N PHE A 161 -16.78 9.66 11.58
CA PHE A 161 -16.13 8.69 10.70
C PHE A 161 -15.20 7.77 11.48
N VAL A 162 -15.46 6.48 11.38
CA VAL A 162 -14.63 5.42 11.96
C VAL A 162 -14.53 4.31 10.93
N ALA A 163 -13.33 4.02 10.44
CA ALA A 163 -13.11 2.91 9.51
C ALA A 163 -12.57 1.68 10.24
N THR A 164 -13.21 0.56 10.03
CA THR A 164 -12.76 -0.77 10.46
C THR A 164 -12.53 -1.66 9.25
N ARG A 165 -11.64 -2.65 9.38
CA ARG A 165 -11.29 -3.59 8.30
C ARG A 165 -11.52 -5.02 8.77
N THR A 166 -11.99 -5.89 7.89
CA THR A 166 -12.13 -7.32 8.14
C THR A 166 -11.71 -8.09 6.89
N SER A 167 -10.60 -8.81 6.96
CA SER A 167 -10.08 -9.59 5.83
C SER A 167 -9.84 -8.76 4.55
N ILE A 168 -9.52 -7.47 4.70
CA ILE A 168 -9.12 -6.55 3.64
C ILE A 168 -7.90 -5.73 4.08
N ASN A 169 -6.96 -5.53 3.17
CA ASN A 169 -5.79 -4.71 3.45
C ASN A 169 -6.09 -3.23 3.25
N ARG A 170 -5.26 -2.37 3.85
CA ARG A 170 -5.40 -0.92 3.65
C ARG A 170 -4.92 -0.51 2.26
N GLU A 171 -4.00 -1.23 1.62
CA GLU A 171 -3.63 -0.97 0.21
C GLU A 171 -4.76 -1.20 -0.78
N ASP A 172 -5.78 -1.97 -0.39
CA ASP A 172 -6.89 -2.32 -1.27
C ASP A 172 -8.06 -1.34 -1.12
N ILE A 173 -7.91 -0.28 -0.32
CA ILE A 173 -8.92 0.77 -0.14
C ILE A 173 -8.40 2.06 -0.77
N PHE A 174 -9.06 2.52 -1.83
CA PHE A 174 -8.68 3.70 -2.59
C PHE A 174 -9.71 4.81 -2.41
N TRP A 175 -9.22 6.02 -2.17
CA TRP A 175 -10.00 7.24 -2.11
C TRP A 175 -9.51 8.20 -3.19
N TYR A 176 -10.39 8.61 -4.09
CA TYR A 176 -10.01 9.50 -5.17
C TYR A 176 -10.96 10.69 -5.32
N THR A 177 -10.37 11.86 -5.55
CA THR A 177 -11.08 13.04 -6.05
C THR A 177 -10.17 13.88 -6.95
N PRO A 178 -10.69 14.47 -8.03
CA PRO A 178 -9.93 15.42 -8.85
C PRO A 178 -9.70 16.77 -8.13
N VAL A 179 -10.33 17.00 -6.97
CA VAL A 179 -10.18 18.22 -6.17
C VAL A 179 -9.50 17.90 -4.84
N THR A 180 -10.14 18.20 -3.70
CA THR A 180 -9.49 18.10 -2.38
C THR A 180 -10.00 16.94 -1.53
N ILE A 181 -9.08 16.37 -0.75
CA ILE A 181 -9.39 15.51 0.39
C ILE A 181 -9.12 16.30 1.67
N GLU A 182 -10.10 16.36 2.56
CA GLU A 182 -10.07 17.17 3.78
C GLU A 182 -10.52 16.36 4.99
N ASP A 183 -10.02 16.73 6.18
CA ASP A 183 -10.62 16.35 7.44
C ASP A 183 -11.31 17.54 8.14
N SER A 184 -12.28 17.19 8.98
CA SER A 184 -12.99 18.13 9.87
C SER A 184 -13.34 17.48 11.21
N GLY A 185 -13.31 16.14 11.29
CA GLY A 185 -13.46 15.39 12.53
C GLY A 185 -12.15 15.23 13.28
N VAL A 186 -12.21 15.11 14.61
CA VAL A 186 -11.02 14.87 15.46
C VAL A 186 -10.76 13.36 15.63
N ASN A 187 -9.49 12.98 15.82
CA ASN A 187 -9.07 11.58 16.07
C ASN A 187 -9.52 10.59 14.98
N LEU A 188 -9.56 11.04 13.74
CA LEU A 188 -9.93 10.18 12.62
C LEU A 188 -8.90 9.07 12.43
N ARG A 189 -9.38 7.87 12.13
CA ARG A 189 -8.57 6.71 11.72
C ARG A 189 -8.94 6.34 10.30
N MET A 190 -8.03 6.62 9.38
CA MET A 190 -8.27 6.64 7.94
C MET A 190 -7.37 5.61 7.25
N PRO A 191 -7.87 4.39 6.94
CA PRO A 191 -7.12 3.41 6.16
C PRO A 191 -7.29 3.70 4.67
N GLY A 192 -6.23 3.46 3.89
CA GLY A 192 -6.32 3.52 2.44
C GLY A 192 -5.19 4.26 1.76
N ILE A 193 -5.31 4.31 0.45
CA ILE A 193 -4.53 5.15 -0.46
C ILE A 193 -5.39 6.33 -0.87
N TYR A 194 -4.90 7.54 -0.64
CA TYR A 194 -5.65 8.78 -0.84
C TYR A 194 -5.03 9.57 -1.99
N ILE A 195 -5.82 9.85 -3.02
CA ILE A 195 -5.38 10.50 -4.24
C ILE A 195 -6.23 11.74 -4.49
N ALA A 196 -5.59 12.90 -4.59
CA ALA A 196 -6.24 14.18 -4.82
C ALA A 196 -5.62 14.97 -5.97
N GLY A 197 -6.45 15.64 -6.77
CA GLY A 197 -5.97 16.47 -7.89
C GLY A 197 -5.54 17.88 -7.44
N THR A 198 -6.29 18.53 -6.55
CA THR A 198 -5.99 19.93 -6.15
C THR A 198 -5.47 20.09 -4.73
N GLY A 199 -5.49 19.04 -3.91
CA GLY A 199 -4.79 19.07 -2.62
C GLY A 199 -5.28 18.05 -1.59
N ILE A 200 -4.45 17.79 -0.59
CA ILE A 200 -4.85 17.07 0.62
C ILE A 200 -4.59 17.99 1.81
N THR A 201 -5.59 18.20 2.66
CA THR A 201 -5.51 19.07 3.83
C THR A 201 -6.05 18.31 5.05
N LEU A 202 -5.14 17.80 5.88
CA LEU A 202 -5.48 17.12 7.13
C LEU A 202 -5.00 17.96 8.31
N THR A 203 -5.90 18.48 9.12
CA THR A 203 -5.66 19.51 10.11
C THR A 203 -6.17 19.19 11.51
N THR A 204 -6.78 18.01 11.70
CA THR A 204 -7.47 17.64 12.94
C THR A 204 -6.81 16.48 13.69
N SER A 205 -5.49 16.36 13.56
CA SER A 205 -4.69 15.28 14.17
C SER A 205 -5.15 13.88 13.76
N THR A 206 -5.30 13.69 12.46
CA THR A 206 -5.73 12.45 11.83
C THR A 206 -4.61 11.40 11.88
N THR A 207 -4.98 10.15 12.16
CA THR A 207 -4.13 8.97 11.99
C THR A 207 -4.48 8.26 10.68
N LEU A 208 -3.54 8.25 9.74
CA LEU A 208 -3.67 7.63 8.43
C LEU A 208 -2.94 6.28 8.39
N GLY A 209 -3.67 5.22 8.06
CA GLY A 209 -3.14 3.90 7.70
C GLY A 209 -3.00 3.76 6.19
N GLY A 210 -1.89 4.24 5.63
CA GLY A 210 -1.58 4.17 4.21
C GLY A 210 -0.85 5.40 3.69
N ASN A 211 -1.15 5.82 2.46
CA ASN A 211 -0.34 6.79 1.72
C ASN A 211 -1.18 7.95 1.19
N LEU A 212 -0.54 9.11 1.03
CA LEU A 212 -1.14 10.35 0.52
C LEU A 212 -0.47 10.78 -0.78
N TYR A 213 -1.26 10.98 -1.83
CA TYR A 213 -0.78 11.40 -3.14
C TYR A 213 -1.58 12.60 -3.66
N SER A 214 -0.88 13.69 -4.02
CA SER A 214 -1.50 14.92 -4.51
C SER A 214 -0.79 15.47 -5.75
N LEU A 215 -1.54 15.91 -6.78
CA LEU A 215 -1.00 16.74 -7.87
C LEU A 215 -0.83 18.21 -7.51
N ALA A 216 -1.09 18.55 -6.26
CA ALA A 216 -0.93 19.90 -5.75
C ALA A 216 -0.25 19.81 -4.37
N ASN A 217 -0.76 20.56 -3.41
CA ASN A 217 -0.20 20.64 -2.07
C ASN A 217 -0.72 19.51 -1.17
N VAL A 218 0.09 19.14 -0.19
CA VAL A 218 -0.31 18.35 0.98
C VAL A 218 -0.03 19.19 2.23
N ILE A 219 -1.06 19.43 3.05
CA ILE A 219 -0.97 20.20 4.30
C ILE A 219 -1.38 19.28 5.44
N LEU A 220 -0.50 19.14 6.43
CA LEU A 220 -0.66 18.27 7.59
C LEU A 220 -0.45 19.06 8.88
N ILE A 221 -1.34 18.91 9.87
CA ILE A 221 -1.18 19.47 11.22
C ILE A 221 -1.34 18.36 12.24
N ASP A 222 -0.27 18.07 12.98
CA ASP A 222 -0.27 17.11 14.10
C ASP A 222 -0.77 15.71 13.72
N ASN A 223 -0.52 15.27 12.47
CA ASN A 223 -0.98 13.98 11.94
C ASN A 223 0.03 12.84 12.16
N THR A 224 -0.48 11.61 12.17
CA THR A 224 0.33 10.38 12.14
C THR A 224 0.07 9.62 10.84
N ILE A 225 1.13 9.30 10.09
CA ILE A 225 1.07 8.54 8.84
C ILE A 225 1.78 7.20 9.05
N THR A 226 1.07 6.10 8.78
CA THR A 226 1.57 4.71 8.85
C THR A 226 1.52 4.09 7.45
N PRO A 227 2.58 4.24 6.63
CA PRO A 227 2.58 3.79 5.24
C PRO A 227 2.53 2.26 5.11
N LEU A 228 2.24 1.78 3.91
CA LEU A 228 2.15 0.36 3.57
C LEU A 228 3.47 -0.40 3.79
N THR A 229 3.39 -1.65 4.24
CA THR A 229 4.58 -2.50 4.47
C THR A 229 4.25 -4.00 4.25
N LEU A 230 4.81 -4.56 3.17
CA LEU A 230 4.81 -6.00 2.87
C LEU A 230 6.10 -6.60 3.43
N CYS A 231 6.03 -7.44 4.46
CA CYS A 231 7.24 -7.83 5.18
C CYS A 231 7.22 -9.26 5.73
N PHE A 232 8.42 -9.81 5.94
CA PHE A 232 8.71 -11.04 6.69
C PHE A 232 9.04 -10.71 8.13
N LEU A 233 8.65 -11.53 9.09
CA LEU A 233 9.11 -11.36 10.47
C LEU A 233 10.60 -11.71 10.58
N LYS A 234 11.31 -11.06 11.49
CA LYS A 234 12.64 -11.49 11.94
C LYS A 234 12.69 -12.98 12.22
N GLY A 235 13.77 -13.63 11.80
CA GLY A 235 13.97 -15.07 11.92
C GLY A 235 13.39 -15.88 10.75
N THR A 236 12.60 -15.26 9.87
CA THR A 236 12.14 -15.92 8.64
C THR A 236 13.33 -16.22 7.74
N LYS A 237 13.46 -17.47 7.31
CA LYS A 237 14.54 -17.90 6.42
C LYS A 237 14.17 -17.77 4.97
N ILE A 238 15.02 -17.08 4.21
CA ILE A 238 14.92 -16.88 2.77
C ILE A 238 15.90 -17.80 2.06
N LEU A 239 15.46 -18.44 0.98
CA LEU A 239 16.32 -19.29 0.17
C LEU A 239 17.27 -18.44 -0.69
N THR A 240 18.55 -18.55 -0.41
CA THR A 240 19.64 -17.98 -1.21
C THR A 240 20.34 -19.10 -2.00
N GLU A 241 21.25 -18.72 -2.90
CA GLU A 241 22.06 -19.72 -3.63
C GLU A 241 22.96 -20.55 -2.72
N ASN A 242 23.25 -20.05 -1.51
CA ASN A 242 24.06 -20.72 -0.49
C ASN A 242 23.21 -21.43 0.56
N GLY A 243 21.90 -21.56 0.34
CA GLY A 243 20.94 -22.14 1.27
C GLY A 243 20.11 -21.09 2.01
N TYR A 244 19.46 -21.50 3.08
CA TYR A 244 18.57 -20.64 3.86
C TYR A 244 19.35 -19.66 4.73
N VAL A 245 19.02 -18.37 4.62
CA VAL A 245 19.59 -17.27 5.42
C VAL A 245 18.46 -16.53 6.11
N ASN A 246 18.63 -16.13 7.37
CA ASN A 246 17.59 -15.33 8.05
C ASN A 246 17.46 -13.98 7.37
N VAL A 247 16.24 -13.47 7.27
CA VAL A 247 15.95 -12.21 6.57
C VAL A 247 16.73 -11.03 7.16
N GLU A 248 16.99 -11.02 8.47
CA GLU A 248 17.80 -9.99 9.13
C GLU A 248 19.30 -10.01 8.83
N ASP A 249 19.80 -11.13 8.32
CA ASP A 249 21.22 -11.33 8.00
C ASP A 249 21.55 -10.98 6.54
N LEU A 250 20.51 -10.83 5.69
CA LEU A 250 20.62 -10.46 4.28
C LEU A 250 21.10 -9.01 4.13
N LYS A 251 21.82 -8.74 3.04
CA LYS A 251 22.38 -7.42 2.71
C LYS A 251 22.23 -7.10 1.23
N VAL A 252 22.25 -5.81 0.90
CA VAL A 252 22.37 -5.35 -0.49
C VAL A 252 23.59 -6.01 -1.15
N GLY A 253 23.36 -6.61 -2.31
CA GLY A 253 24.35 -7.37 -3.07
C GLY A 253 24.31 -8.89 -2.85
N ASP A 254 23.69 -9.37 -1.76
CA ASP A 254 23.45 -10.81 -1.58
C ASP A 254 22.45 -11.31 -2.63
N THR A 255 22.54 -12.58 -3.00
CA THR A 255 21.71 -13.18 -4.05
C THR A 255 20.61 -14.06 -3.47
N VAL A 256 19.37 -13.84 -3.91
CA VAL A 256 18.20 -14.64 -3.52
C VAL A 256 17.74 -15.48 -4.70
N VAL A 257 17.28 -16.70 -4.42
CA VAL A 257 16.74 -17.60 -5.44
C VAL A 257 15.35 -17.10 -5.87
N SER A 258 15.22 -16.79 -7.16
CA SER A 258 14.00 -16.36 -7.81
C SER A 258 13.44 -17.43 -8.74
N TYR A 259 12.14 -17.67 -8.61
CA TYR A 259 11.38 -18.65 -9.39
C TYR A 259 10.62 -18.01 -10.56
N GLY A 260 10.65 -16.69 -10.69
CA GLY A 260 9.84 -15.96 -11.66
C GLY A 260 9.71 -14.48 -11.32
N SER A 261 8.91 -13.78 -12.10
CA SER A 261 8.54 -12.38 -11.90
C SER A 261 7.06 -12.24 -11.62
N ILE A 262 6.67 -11.18 -10.91
CA ILE A 262 5.28 -10.84 -10.63
C ILE A 262 4.95 -9.54 -11.35
N ILE A 263 4.07 -9.59 -12.34
CA ILE A 263 3.68 -8.46 -13.19
C ILE A 263 2.36 -7.88 -12.70
N ASP A 264 2.22 -6.55 -12.77
CA ASP A 264 1.02 -5.80 -12.40
C ASP A 264 0.48 -6.18 -11.01
N ASN A 265 1.40 -6.53 -10.11
CA ASN A 265 1.08 -6.95 -8.74
C ASN A 265 0.02 -8.06 -8.70
N SER A 266 0.03 -8.99 -9.65
CA SER A 266 -1.04 -10.00 -9.78
C SER A 266 -0.70 -11.22 -10.61
N ASP A 267 0.04 -11.02 -11.69
CA ASP A 267 0.32 -12.06 -12.68
C ASP A 267 1.67 -12.70 -12.36
N VAL A 268 1.63 -13.96 -11.91
CA VAL A 268 2.82 -14.71 -11.53
C VAL A 268 3.37 -15.40 -12.76
N GLN A 269 4.54 -14.97 -13.23
CA GLN A 269 5.22 -15.58 -14.37
C GLN A 269 6.41 -16.40 -13.89
N PHE A 270 6.19 -17.71 -13.79
CA PHE A 270 7.25 -18.64 -13.45
C PHE A 270 8.29 -18.71 -14.57
N SER A 271 9.56 -18.60 -14.17
CA SER A 271 10.68 -18.79 -15.08
C SER A 271 10.91 -20.27 -15.35
N LYS A 272 11.23 -20.62 -16.60
CA LYS A 272 11.65 -21.98 -16.97
C LYS A 272 12.97 -22.41 -16.32
N MET A 273 13.75 -21.44 -15.85
CA MET A 273 15.02 -21.66 -15.14
C MET A 273 15.05 -20.86 -13.85
N ILE A 274 15.48 -21.49 -12.76
CA ILE A 274 15.72 -20.81 -11.49
C ILE A 274 16.85 -19.79 -11.67
N GLN A 275 16.68 -18.58 -11.15
CA GLN A 275 17.63 -17.48 -11.25
C GLN A 275 18.09 -17.05 -9.86
N SER A 276 19.36 -16.67 -9.72
CA SER A 276 19.83 -15.92 -8.55
C SER A 276 19.81 -14.43 -8.89
N LYS A 277 19.16 -13.62 -8.07
CA LYS A 277 19.04 -12.17 -8.28
C LYS A 277 19.58 -11.40 -7.08
N PRO A 278 20.35 -10.32 -7.29
CA PRO A 278 20.92 -9.56 -6.19
C PRO A 278 19.84 -8.73 -5.49
N ILE A 279 19.94 -8.65 -4.17
CA ILE A 279 19.21 -7.70 -3.35
C ILE A 279 19.71 -6.30 -3.70
N THR A 280 18.81 -5.47 -4.20
CA THR A 280 19.09 -4.06 -4.53
C THR A 280 18.84 -3.16 -3.34
N TRP A 281 17.95 -3.59 -2.45
CA TRP A 281 17.56 -2.84 -1.26
C TRP A 281 16.97 -3.76 -0.19
N ILE A 282 17.19 -3.43 1.09
CA ILE A 282 16.64 -4.15 2.24
C ILE A 282 16.43 -3.19 3.39
N SER A 283 15.28 -3.32 4.06
CA SER A 283 14.90 -2.50 5.21
C SER A 283 14.12 -3.33 6.24
N LYS A 284 13.86 -2.74 7.40
CA LYS A 284 13.18 -3.39 8.54
C LYS A 284 12.16 -2.47 9.19
N PHE A 285 11.09 -3.08 9.72
CA PHE A 285 9.93 -2.44 10.34
C PHE A 285 9.64 -2.89 11.75
N PHE A 286 9.11 -1.97 12.57
CA PHE A 286 8.63 -2.27 13.91
C PHE A 286 7.13 -2.01 13.94
N ALA A 287 6.33 -3.06 14.12
CA ALA A 287 4.89 -2.92 14.32
C ALA A 287 4.56 -2.90 15.82
N GLU A 288 3.67 -1.99 16.22
CA GLU A 288 3.18 -1.88 17.58
C GLU A 288 1.64 -1.80 17.61
N GLY A 289 1.00 -2.79 18.21
CA GLY A 289 -0.28 -2.62 18.91
C GLY A 289 -1.59 -2.49 18.12
N ASP A 290 -1.60 -2.47 16.77
CA ASP A 290 -2.84 -2.65 16.01
C ASP A 290 -2.98 -4.11 15.57
N ALA A 291 -4.09 -4.75 15.92
CA ALA A 291 -4.38 -6.14 15.54
C ALA A 291 -4.24 -6.39 14.03
N SER A 292 -4.47 -5.35 13.23
CA SER A 292 -4.37 -5.40 11.76
C SER A 292 -2.95 -5.26 11.19
N ASP A 293 -1.95 -5.07 12.05
CA ASP A 293 -0.51 -5.05 11.74
C ASP A 293 0.26 -6.22 12.40
N LEU A 294 -0.40 -7.03 13.24
CA LEU A 294 0.20 -8.22 13.86
C LEU A 294 0.55 -9.30 12.82
N PRO A 295 1.52 -10.19 13.07
CA PRO A 295 1.92 -11.21 12.10
C PRO A 295 0.81 -12.20 11.80
N VAL A 296 0.74 -12.62 10.54
CA VAL A 296 0.08 -13.88 10.16
C VAL A 296 1.11 -15.00 10.25
N CYS A 297 0.83 -15.99 11.09
CA CYS A 297 1.61 -17.20 11.23
C CYS A 297 0.99 -18.33 10.39
N PHE A 298 1.77 -18.84 9.45
CA PHE A 298 1.53 -20.11 8.80
C PHE A 298 2.29 -21.17 9.59
N LYS A 299 1.59 -22.00 10.37
CA LYS A 299 2.24 -23.06 11.17
C LYS A 299 2.99 -24.03 10.27
N ALA A 300 4.08 -24.60 10.74
CA ALA A 300 4.81 -25.63 10.00
C ALA A 300 3.86 -26.74 9.49
N GLY A 301 3.97 -27.09 8.21
CA GLY A 301 3.09 -28.08 7.56
C GLY A 301 1.65 -27.62 7.26
N SER A 302 1.27 -26.37 7.56
CA SER A 302 -0.11 -25.86 7.37
C SER A 302 -0.60 -25.81 5.93
N LEU A 303 0.30 -25.81 4.94
CA LEU A 303 0.00 -25.73 3.50
C LEU A 303 0.10 -27.08 2.79
N GLY A 304 0.33 -28.18 3.54
CA GLY A 304 0.53 -29.51 2.97
C GLY A 304 1.98 -29.81 2.61
N GLU A 305 2.29 -31.07 2.29
CA GLU A 305 3.64 -31.53 1.92
C GLU A 305 4.77 -31.20 2.92
N ASN A 306 4.42 -31.01 4.20
CA ASN A 306 5.32 -30.51 5.25
C ASN A 306 5.84 -29.06 5.00
N LEU A 307 5.04 -28.25 4.31
CA LEU A 307 5.28 -26.82 4.12
C LEU A 307 4.26 -25.98 4.92
N PRO A 308 4.66 -24.82 5.45
CA PRO A 308 6.03 -24.30 5.57
C PRO A 308 6.96 -25.24 6.37
N LEU A 309 8.27 -25.14 6.17
CA LEU A 309 9.29 -25.98 6.83
C LEU A 309 9.41 -25.69 8.33
N ASN A 310 9.25 -24.42 8.70
CA ASN A 310 9.10 -23.93 10.08
C ASN A 310 7.92 -22.95 10.09
N ASP A 311 7.45 -22.54 11.26
CA ASP A 311 6.44 -21.48 11.34
C ASP A 311 6.90 -20.24 10.55
N LEU A 312 6.09 -19.84 9.56
CA LEU A 312 6.37 -18.71 8.68
C LEU A 312 5.51 -17.53 9.10
N PHE A 313 6.16 -16.43 9.46
CA PHE A 313 5.51 -15.22 9.94
C PHE A 313 5.69 -14.09 8.94
N VAL A 314 4.58 -13.51 8.49
CA VAL A 314 4.56 -12.40 7.52
C VAL A 314 3.57 -11.33 7.94
N SER A 315 3.74 -10.11 7.45
CA SER A 315 2.75 -9.06 7.69
C SER A 315 1.40 -9.43 7.05
N PRO A 316 0.25 -8.95 7.56
CA PRO A 316 -1.07 -9.33 7.04
C PRO A 316 -1.25 -9.00 5.55
N GLY A 317 -0.56 -7.96 5.08
CA GLY A 317 -0.58 -7.55 3.68
C GLY A 317 0.27 -8.42 2.74
N HIS A 318 1.24 -9.16 3.28
CA HIS A 318 2.22 -9.91 2.49
C HIS A 318 1.55 -10.95 1.60
N ARG A 319 2.01 -11.09 0.36
CA ARG A 319 1.41 -12.02 -0.59
C ARG A 319 2.18 -13.32 -0.71
N MET A 320 1.44 -14.40 -0.50
CA MET A 320 1.86 -15.78 -0.66
C MET A 320 1.53 -16.25 -2.08
N ILE A 321 2.36 -17.13 -2.65
CA ILE A 321 2.10 -17.75 -3.94
C ILE A 321 1.63 -19.19 -3.70
N LEU A 322 0.32 -19.41 -3.77
CA LEU A 322 -0.33 -20.69 -3.52
C LEU A 322 -1.06 -21.13 -4.78
N ASP A 323 -0.86 -22.37 -5.23
CA ASP A 323 -1.43 -22.90 -6.48
C ASP A 323 -1.25 -21.92 -7.67
N GLU A 324 -0.03 -21.41 -7.82
CA GLU A 324 0.36 -20.43 -8.85
C GLU A 324 -0.39 -19.08 -8.76
N LYS A 325 -1.11 -18.82 -7.67
CA LYS A 325 -1.88 -17.60 -7.45
C LYS A 325 -1.35 -16.80 -6.29
N MET A 326 -1.42 -15.49 -6.44
CA MET A 326 -1.04 -14.54 -5.40
C MET A 326 -2.20 -14.34 -4.43
N VAL A 327 -1.97 -14.64 -3.15
CA VAL A 327 -2.97 -14.60 -2.08
C VAL A 327 -2.43 -13.80 -0.91
N VAL A 328 -3.23 -12.85 -0.43
CA VAL A 328 -2.89 -12.04 0.74
C VAL A 328 -2.93 -12.90 2.01
N ALA A 329 -1.87 -12.89 2.81
CA ALA A 329 -1.75 -13.69 4.03
C ALA A 329 -2.93 -13.49 5.00
N GLY A 330 -3.28 -12.25 5.31
CA GLY A 330 -4.37 -11.92 6.24
C GLY A 330 -5.76 -12.34 5.74
N SER A 331 -5.92 -12.60 4.43
CA SER A 331 -7.21 -13.00 3.85
C SER A 331 -7.53 -14.48 4.02
N ILE A 332 -6.53 -15.31 4.34
CA ILE A 332 -6.65 -16.78 4.44
C ILE A 332 -6.42 -17.30 5.86
N VAL A 333 -6.43 -16.40 6.85
CA VAL A 333 -6.42 -16.77 8.27
C VAL A 333 -7.64 -17.63 8.57
N ASN A 334 -7.41 -18.86 9.07
CA ASN A 334 -8.45 -19.82 9.39
C ASN A 334 -8.61 -20.05 10.91
N GLY A 335 -7.71 -19.49 11.72
CA GLY A 335 -7.76 -19.55 13.19
C GLY A 335 -7.24 -20.87 13.77
N GLU A 336 -6.77 -21.81 12.94
CA GLU A 336 -6.27 -23.11 13.39
C GLU A 336 -4.82 -23.36 12.94
N THR A 337 -4.60 -23.41 11.63
CA THR A 337 -3.28 -23.71 11.01
C THR A 337 -2.64 -22.47 10.40
N ILE A 338 -3.44 -21.47 10.04
CA ILE A 338 -3.01 -20.13 9.64
C ILE A 338 -3.70 -19.16 10.59
N VAL A 339 -2.92 -18.49 11.44
CA VAL A 339 -3.43 -17.73 12.58
C VAL A 339 -2.88 -16.31 12.56
N GLN A 340 -3.71 -15.34 12.96
CA GLN A 340 -3.23 -14.01 13.31
C GLN A 340 -2.63 -14.10 14.71
N GLU A 341 -1.36 -13.76 14.85
CA GLU A 341 -0.70 -13.72 16.16
C GLU A 341 -1.31 -12.63 17.03
N ASP A 342 -1.38 -12.90 18.33
CA ASP A 342 -1.78 -11.94 19.36
C ASP A 342 -0.58 -11.70 20.27
N THR A 343 0.09 -10.56 20.07
CA THR A 343 1.26 -10.19 20.85
C THR A 343 1.25 -8.71 21.20
N ASN A 344 1.71 -8.42 22.41
CA ASN A 344 1.96 -7.06 22.88
C ASN A 344 3.44 -6.67 22.76
N GLU A 345 4.27 -7.55 22.18
CA GLU A 345 5.68 -7.28 21.94
C GLU A 345 5.88 -6.44 20.67
N THR A 346 6.96 -5.66 20.64
CA THR A 346 7.36 -4.96 19.41
C THR A 346 7.79 -5.97 18.36
N ILE A 347 7.14 -5.93 17.20
CA ILE A 347 7.32 -6.91 16.12
C ILE A 347 8.34 -6.37 15.12
N GLU A 348 9.49 -7.03 14.96
CA GLU A 348 10.52 -6.64 13.98
C GLU A 348 10.31 -7.40 12.66
N TYR A 349 9.89 -6.68 11.63
CA TYR A 349 9.69 -7.12 10.26
C TYR A 349 10.88 -6.71 9.37
N TYR A 350 11.07 -7.39 8.24
CA TYR A 350 12.07 -7.12 7.22
C TYR A 350 11.45 -7.27 5.85
N HIS A 351 11.95 -6.50 4.90
CA HIS A 351 11.62 -6.70 3.49
C HIS A 351 12.78 -6.26 2.62
N PHE A 352 12.80 -6.78 1.40
CA PHE A 352 13.87 -6.52 0.46
C PHE A 352 13.34 -6.51 -0.97
N GLU A 353 14.05 -5.76 -1.80
CA GLU A 353 13.84 -5.66 -3.24
C GLU A 353 14.96 -6.40 -3.96
N LEU A 354 14.62 -6.93 -5.12
CA LEU A 354 15.59 -7.38 -6.12
C LEU A 354 15.62 -6.37 -7.27
N ASP A 355 16.39 -6.66 -8.32
CA ASP A 355 16.24 -5.91 -9.57
C ASP A 355 14.82 -6.01 -10.13
N CYS A 356 14.25 -7.21 -9.94
CA CYS A 356 12.97 -7.86 -10.20
C CYS A 356 11.81 -7.81 -9.17
N HIS A 357 10.55 -7.42 -9.42
CA HIS A 357 9.47 -7.91 -8.52
C HIS A 357 9.30 -9.40 -8.77
N SER A 358 9.65 -10.23 -7.77
CA SER A 358 10.00 -11.63 -8.01
C SER A 358 9.26 -12.58 -7.09
N VAL A 359 9.09 -13.81 -7.57
CA VAL A 359 8.72 -14.94 -6.72
C VAL A 359 9.99 -15.48 -6.07
N ILE A 360 10.03 -15.54 -4.74
CA ILE A 360 11.12 -16.11 -3.95
C ILE A 360 10.58 -17.19 -3.00
N MET A 361 11.46 -17.83 -2.24
CA MET A 361 11.07 -18.85 -1.27
C MET A 361 11.45 -18.44 0.15
N ALA A 362 10.46 -18.45 1.04
CA ALA A 362 10.59 -18.20 2.47
C ALA A 362 10.07 -19.42 3.24
N GLU A 363 10.89 -20.01 4.12
CA GLU A 363 10.55 -21.24 4.87
C GLU A 363 9.98 -22.37 3.99
N GLY A 364 10.49 -22.52 2.77
CA GLY A 364 10.03 -23.53 1.79
C GLY A 364 8.76 -23.16 1.03
N VAL A 365 8.15 -22.00 1.30
CA VAL A 365 6.93 -21.54 0.62
C VAL A 365 7.24 -20.41 -0.34
N LEU A 366 6.58 -20.41 -1.49
CA LEU A 366 6.73 -19.32 -2.46
C LEU A 366 5.99 -18.06 -2.01
N THR A 367 6.68 -16.93 -2.05
CA THR A 367 6.15 -15.61 -1.66
C THR A 367 6.64 -14.55 -2.64
N GLU A 368 6.12 -13.33 -2.51
CA GLU A 368 6.65 -12.18 -3.23
C GLU A 368 7.91 -11.60 -2.55
N THR A 369 8.77 -10.95 -3.34
CA THR A 369 9.68 -9.91 -2.84
C THR A 369 8.91 -8.60 -2.65
N PHE A 370 9.52 -7.58 -2.06
CA PHE A 370 8.87 -6.27 -2.11
C PHE A 370 8.72 -5.81 -3.56
N LEU A 371 7.54 -5.27 -3.85
CA LEU A 371 7.25 -4.63 -5.13
C LEU A 371 7.87 -3.24 -5.15
N ASP A 372 9.05 -3.14 -5.76
CA ASP A 372 9.42 -1.91 -6.43
C ASP A 372 8.55 -1.82 -7.69
N PHE A 373 7.46 -1.06 -7.72
CA PHE A 373 6.72 -0.81 -8.97
C PHE A 373 7.57 -0.17 -10.10
N SER A 374 8.88 0.09 -9.95
CA SER A 374 9.79 0.41 -11.07
C SER A 374 9.95 -0.74 -12.08
N GLU A 375 9.57 -1.95 -11.68
CA GLU A 375 9.82 -3.23 -12.32
C GLU A 375 8.75 -3.70 -13.34
N SER A 376 7.72 -2.88 -13.58
CA SER A 376 6.81 -3.06 -14.74
C SER A 376 7.49 -2.79 -16.10
N LYS A 377 8.82 -2.67 -16.14
CA LYS A 377 9.59 -2.12 -17.27
C LYS A 377 10.46 -3.10 -18.06
N ARG A 378 10.53 -4.40 -17.74
CA ARG A 378 11.51 -5.31 -18.38
C ARG A 378 11.02 -6.40 -19.33
N THR A 379 9.75 -6.44 -19.72
CA THR A 379 9.26 -7.51 -20.62
C THR A 379 8.58 -7.00 -21.89
N PHE A 380 9.25 -6.19 -22.71
CA PHE A 380 9.01 -6.15 -24.17
C PHE A 380 10.27 -5.74 -24.94
N GLN A 381 11.26 -6.63 -24.95
CA GLN A 381 12.15 -6.80 -26.10
C GLN A 381 12.24 -8.29 -26.43
N LYS A 382 11.22 -8.79 -27.12
CA LYS A 382 11.38 -9.66 -28.29
C LYS A 382 10.11 -9.73 -29.11
#